data_AF-A0A0F9ED58-F1
#
_entry.id   AF-A0A0F9ED58-F1
#
_cell.length_a   1.000
_cell.length_b   1.000
_cell.length_c   1.000
_cell.angle_alpha   90.00
_cell.angle_beta   90.00
_cell.angle_gamma   90.00
#
_symmetry.space_group_name_H-M   'P 1'
#
loop_
_entity.id
_entity.type
_entity.pdbx_description
1 polymer ?
#
loop_
_entity_poly.entity_id
_entity_poly.type
_entity_poly.pdbx_seq_one_letter_code
_entity_poly.pdbx_strand_id
1 'polypeptide(L)'
;MGTHIGSGPATLTPVKTYELLDQIVTVLGSTKTSFWPLIENTGSIVRTYGESAHIFTMTDGGSGGFLPVQHAGFIQSYHFDKTDSQHGAGEDHADFSFAGGTDAAFSVGAWVNRDVAGAEQAILSKYDVAGSAREWLLKLDISNKIELELYDESLDDTVLSTSTTSLTLNTWQFVVATYGGEGGNP
;
A
#
# COMPACT_ATOMS: atom_id res chain seq x y z
N MET A 1 42.32 -36.31 22.60
CA MET A 1 40.91 -36.39 23.04
C MET A 1 40.26 -35.07 22.70
N GLY A 2 39.34 -35.07 21.75
CA GLY A 2 38.69 -33.87 21.26
C GLY A 2 37.51 -33.45 22.10
N THR A 3 37.10 -32.21 21.90
CA THR A 3 35.71 -31.76 22.10
C THR A 3 35.30 -31.04 20.84
N HIS A 4 34.59 -31.77 19.98
CA HIS A 4 33.89 -31.25 18.82
C HIS A 4 32.70 -30.44 19.36
N ILE A 5 32.74 -29.11 19.23
CA ILE A 5 31.54 -28.28 19.42
C ILE A 5 30.74 -28.43 18.13
N GLY A 6 29.61 -29.14 18.22
CA GLY A 6 28.73 -29.40 17.08
C GLY A 6 28.15 -28.10 16.55
N SER A 7 28.48 -27.76 15.31
CA SER A 7 27.73 -26.82 14.48
C SER A 7 26.45 -27.54 14.00
N GLY A 8 25.43 -27.61 14.86
CA GLY A 8 24.10 -27.97 14.40
C GLY A 8 23.60 -26.87 13.44
N PRO A 9 23.00 -27.21 12.29
CA PRO A 9 22.34 -26.19 11.49
C PRO A 9 21.24 -25.58 12.35
N ALA A 10 21.26 -24.26 12.53
CA ALA A 10 20.11 -23.56 13.09
C ALA A 10 18.91 -23.92 12.22
N THR A 11 17.97 -24.68 12.79
CA THR A 11 16.70 -24.96 12.14
C THR A 11 15.97 -23.61 12.10
N LEU A 12 16.14 -22.89 10.98
CA LEU A 12 15.33 -21.72 10.69
C LEU A 12 13.89 -22.20 10.74
N THR A 13 13.15 -21.77 11.76
CA THR A 13 11.73 -22.11 11.88
C THR A 13 11.06 -21.55 10.62
N PRO A 14 10.40 -22.39 9.79
CA PRO A 14 9.74 -21.90 8.58
C PRO A 14 8.76 -20.81 8.95
N VAL A 15 8.83 -19.68 8.25
CA VAL A 15 7.85 -18.60 8.43
C VAL A 15 6.50 -19.13 7.99
N LYS A 16 5.54 -19.14 8.91
CA LYS A 16 4.18 -19.60 8.65
C LYS A 16 3.35 -18.48 8.03
N THR A 17 3.70 -18.09 6.81
CA THR A 17 3.15 -16.90 6.14
C THR A 17 1.63 -16.88 6.18
N TYR A 18 0.95 -17.94 5.72
CA TYR A 18 -0.51 -17.96 5.65
C TYR A 18 -1.18 -17.88 7.03
N GLU A 19 -0.61 -18.48 8.08
CA GLU A 19 -1.13 -18.33 9.45
C GLU A 19 -1.03 -16.85 9.92
N LEU A 20 0.03 -16.14 9.54
CA LEU A 20 0.19 -14.71 9.85
C LEU A 20 -0.75 -13.83 9.02
N LEU A 21 -0.95 -14.14 7.73
CA LEU A 21 -1.90 -13.43 6.87
C LEU A 21 -3.34 -13.59 7.37
N ASP A 22 -3.71 -14.79 7.82
CA ASP A 22 -5.02 -15.06 8.42
C ASP A 22 -5.23 -14.28 9.72
N GLN A 23 -4.19 -14.14 10.54
CA GLN A 23 -4.23 -13.28 11.72
C GLN A 23 -4.45 -11.81 11.36
N ILE A 24 -3.78 -11.31 10.30
CA ILE A 24 -3.99 -9.94 9.82
C ILE A 24 -5.43 -9.74 9.36
N VAL A 25 -5.97 -10.62 8.52
CA VAL A 25 -7.37 -10.52 8.06
C VAL A 25 -8.35 -10.61 9.23
N THR A 26 -8.06 -11.44 10.23
CA THR A 26 -8.87 -11.54 11.45
C THR A 26 -8.90 -10.22 12.23
N VAL A 27 -7.77 -9.52 12.30
CA VAL A 27 -7.67 -8.19 12.96
C VAL A 27 -8.38 -7.11 12.14
N LEU A 28 -8.26 -7.14 10.81
CA LEU A 28 -8.90 -6.17 9.93
C LEU A 28 -10.43 -6.33 9.86
N GLY A 29 -10.94 -7.53 10.13
CA GLY A 29 -12.38 -7.83 10.09
C GLY A 29 -12.91 -8.04 8.67
N SER A 30 -14.23 -8.28 8.56
CA SER A 30 -14.88 -8.76 7.32
C SER A 30 -15.65 -7.68 6.54
N THR A 31 -15.71 -6.44 7.00
CA THR A 31 -16.44 -5.38 6.29
C THR A 31 -15.53 -4.66 5.29
N LYS A 32 -15.63 -5.02 4.00
CA LYS A 32 -14.94 -4.37 2.86
C LYS A 32 -13.41 -4.30 2.98
N THR A 33 -12.80 -5.29 3.61
CA THR A 33 -11.34 -5.36 3.74
C THR A 33 -10.69 -5.77 2.43
N SER A 34 -9.88 -4.90 1.86
CA SER A 34 -8.97 -5.23 0.77
C SER A 34 -7.53 -5.23 1.26
N PHE A 35 -6.90 -6.40 1.23
CA PHE A 35 -5.54 -6.59 1.73
C PHE A 35 -4.68 -7.26 0.66
N TRP A 36 -3.58 -6.61 0.27
CA TRP A 36 -2.65 -7.14 -0.72
C TRP A 36 -1.30 -7.46 -0.09
N PRO A 37 -1.05 -8.72 0.29
CA PRO A 37 0.24 -9.14 0.84
C PRO A 37 1.31 -9.37 -0.24
N LEU A 38 1.01 -9.15 -1.52
CA LEU A 38 1.96 -9.25 -2.63
C LEU A 38 2.70 -10.61 -2.66
N ILE A 39 1.96 -11.72 -2.73
CA ILE A 39 2.50 -13.10 -2.73
C ILE A 39 2.88 -13.60 -4.13
N GLU A 40 2.99 -12.72 -5.11
CA GLU A 40 3.27 -13.01 -6.51
C GLU A 40 4.41 -12.11 -7.02
N ASN A 41 5.20 -12.57 -8.00
CA ASN A 41 6.44 -11.91 -8.43
C ASN A 41 6.47 -11.48 -9.91
N THR A 42 5.32 -11.47 -10.57
CA THR A 42 5.20 -11.17 -12.01
C THR A 42 4.58 -9.81 -12.29
N GLY A 43 3.87 -9.23 -11.32
CA GLY A 43 3.06 -8.02 -11.51
C GLY A 43 1.78 -8.24 -12.32
N SER A 44 1.54 -9.45 -12.87
CA SER A 44 0.47 -9.67 -13.85
C SER A 44 -0.92 -9.80 -13.21
N ILE A 45 -1.00 -10.45 -12.05
CA ILE A 45 -2.25 -10.63 -11.32
C ILE A 45 -1.95 -10.49 -9.83
N VAL A 46 -2.00 -9.26 -9.32
CA VAL A 46 -1.87 -9.00 -7.89
C VAL A 46 -3.25 -9.02 -7.26
N ARG A 47 -3.53 -10.07 -6.49
CA ARG A 47 -4.85 -10.31 -5.91
C ARG A 47 -4.89 -9.95 -4.43
N THR A 48 -6.04 -9.48 -3.98
CA THR A 48 -6.38 -9.41 -2.55
C THR A 48 -6.32 -10.79 -1.88
N TYR A 49 -5.95 -10.80 -0.61
CA TYR A 49 -6.01 -11.95 0.29
C TYR A 49 -7.24 -11.82 1.19
N GLY A 50 -8.04 -12.88 1.28
CA GLY A 50 -9.29 -12.90 2.06
C GLY A 50 -10.55 -12.90 1.18
N GLU A 51 -11.60 -12.20 1.63
CA GLU A 51 -12.95 -12.33 1.06
C GLU A 51 -13.19 -11.47 -0.19
N SER A 52 -12.62 -10.26 -0.25
CA SER A 52 -12.69 -9.44 -1.45
C SER A 52 -11.80 -10.03 -2.54
N ALA A 53 -12.29 -10.06 -3.79
CA ALA A 53 -11.58 -10.62 -4.94
C ALA A 53 -11.22 -9.55 -5.97
N HIS A 54 -10.45 -8.55 -5.55
CA HIS A 54 -9.95 -7.50 -6.44
C HIS A 54 -8.57 -7.85 -6.97
N ILE A 55 -8.30 -7.38 -8.19
CA ILE A 55 -7.01 -7.53 -8.84
C ILE A 55 -6.48 -6.17 -9.28
N PHE A 56 -5.17 -6.03 -9.27
CA PHE A 56 -4.49 -5.00 -10.02
C PHE A 56 -3.31 -5.59 -10.79
N THR A 57 -2.91 -4.87 -11.84
CA THR A 57 -1.76 -5.20 -12.67
C THR A 57 -0.71 -4.13 -12.47
N MET A 58 0.52 -4.55 -12.20
CA MET A 58 1.64 -3.63 -12.19
C MET A 58 1.98 -3.26 -13.64
N THR A 59 2.28 -1.98 -13.85
CA THR A 59 2.76 -1.38 -15.10
C THR A 59 4.14 -0.76 -14.85
N ASP A 60 5.10 -1.06 -15.73
CA ASP A 60 6.41 -0.42 -15.80
C ASP A 60 6.60 0.01 -17.24
N GLY A 61 6.61 1.33 -17.46
CA GLY A 61 6.85 1.92 -18.77
C GLY A 61 8.30 1.82 -19.24
N GLY A 62 9.21 1.38 -18.37
CA GLY A 62 10.64 1.34 -18.58
C GLY A 62 11.19 0.08 -19.23
N SER A 63 12.46 0.13 -19.61
CA SER A 63 13.20 -1.04 -20.10
C SER A 63 13.70 -1.97 -18.98
N GLY A 64 13.61 -1.53 -17.72
CA GLY A 64 14.10 -2.24 -16.55
C GLY A 64 13.22 -3.42 -16.12
N GLY A 65 11.93 -3.36 -16.45
CA GLY A 65 10.93 -4.34 -16.04
C GLY A 65 10.63 -4.26 -14.54
N PHE A 66 9.59 -4.96 -14.12
CA PHE A 66 9.25 -5.07 -12.70
C PHE A 66 10.37 -5.71 -11.90
N LEU A 67 10.78 -5.04 -10.82
CA LEU A 67 11.81 -5.53 -9.89
C LEU A 67 11.21 -5.85 -8.51
N PRO A 68 10.40 -6.91 -8.36
CA PRO A 68 9.93 -7.32 -7.05
C PRO A 68 11.08 -7.89 -6.22
N VAL A 69 11.12 -7.50 -4.94
CA VAL A 69 12.08 -8.03 -3.96
C VAL A 69 11.34 -9.00 -3.04
N GLN A 70 11.84 -10.24 -2.97
CA GLN A 70 11.29 -11.24 -2.09
C GLN A 70 11.82 -11.08 -0.64
N HIS A 71 10.88 -11.03 0.29
CA HIS A 71 11.11 -11.02 1.73
C HIS A 71 10.92 -12.42 2.34
N ALA A 72 11.19 -12.53 3.64
CA ALA A 72 10.89 -13.74 4.40
C ALA A 72 9.40 -14.10 4.27
N GLY A 73 9.11 -15.38 4.06
CA GLY A 73 7.73 -15.86 3.89
C GLY A 73 7.15 -15.65 2.48
N PHE A 74 7.98 -15.42 1.46
CA PHE A 74 7.56 -15.27 0.04
C PHE A 74 6.74 -14.01 -0.29
N ILE A 75 6.59 -13.09 0.67
CA ILE A 75 6.04 -11.76 0.46
C ILE A 75 6.98 -10.96 -0.45
N GLN A 76 6.42 -10.24 -1.41
CA GLN A 76 7.16 -9.38 -2.31
C GLN A 76 6.99 -7.90 -1.94
N SER A 77 7.90 -7.06 -2.39
CA SER A 77 7.72 -5.61 -2.46
C SER A 77 8.10 -5.10 -3.84
N TYR A 78 7.38 -4.10 -4.35
CA TYR A 78 7.72 -3.46 -5.63
C TYR A 78 8.50 -2.19 -5.38
N HIS A 79 9.56 -2.02 -6.17
CA HIS A 79 10.36 -0.81 -6.21
C HIS A 79 9.85 0.10 -7.33
N PHE A 80 9.56 1.34 -7.00
CA PHE A 80 9.14 2.38 -7.95
C PHE A 80 10.28 3.38 -8.11
N ASP A 81 10.94 3.36 -9.28
CA ASP A 81 11.98 4.31 -9.64
C ASP A 81 11.39 5.56 -10.34
N LYS A 82 12.19 6.63 -10.38
CA LYS A 82 11.79 7.92 -10.94
C LYS A 82 11.84 7.97 -12.47
N THR A 83 12.42 6.96 -13.12
CA THR A 83 12.79 7.08 -14.53
C THR A 83 11.62 6.84 -15.47
N ASP A 84 10.62 6.07 -15.06
CA ASP A 84 9.53 5.63 -15.92
C ASP A 84 8.15 5.72 -15.24
N SER A 85 7.08 5.57 -16.02
CA SER A 85 5.72 5.45 -15.47
C SER A 85 5.53 4.07 -14.85
N GLN A 86 5.72 3.99 -13.53
CA GLN A 86 5.57 2.76 -12.74
C GLN A 86 4.41 2.89 -11.76
N HIS A 87 3.43 1.99 -11.87
CA HIS A 87 2.22 2.02 -11.02
C HIS A 87 1.48 0.68 -11.04
N GLY A 88 0.67 0.41 -10.01
CA GLY A 88 -0.36 -0.63 -10.06
C GLY A 88 -1.69 -0.03 -10.50
N ALA A 89 -2.37 -0.64 -11.47
CA ALA A 89 -3.70 -0.23 -11.93
C ALA A 89 -4.72 -1.34 -11.65
N GLY A 90 -5.72 -1.02 -10.85
CA GLY A 90 -6.85 -1.90 -10.53
C GLY A 90 -8.12 -1.51 -11.28
N GLU A 91 -9.19 -2.26 -11.03
CA GLU A 91 -10.53 -1.95 -11.52
C GLU A 91 -11.15 -0.74 -10.80
N ASP A 92 -12.05 -0.03 -11.49
CA ASP A 92 -12.95 0.91 -10.84
C ASP A 92 -14.08 0.16 -10.14
N HIS A 93 -14.05 0.15 -8.81
CA HIS A 93 -15.03 -0.56 -8.00
C HIS A 93 -15.55 0.29 -6.82
N ALA A 94 -16.82 0.10 -6.49
CA ALA A 94 -17.51 0.78 -5.39
C ALA A 94 -17.01 0.37 -4.00
N ASP A 95 -16.26 -0.73 -3.90
CA ASP A 95 -15.61 -1.11 -2.63
C ASP A 95 -14.46 -0.18 -2.24
N PHE A 96 -13.98 0.63 -3.18
CA PHE A 96 -12.96 1.66 -2.94
C PHE A 96 -13.54 3.07 -2.85
N SER A 97 -14.86 3.23 -2.96
CA SER A 97 -15.51 4.53 -2.90
C SER A 97 -15.93 4.86 -1.46
N PHE A 98 -15.35 5.94 -0.93
CA PHE A 98 -15.55 6.35 0.47
C PHE A 98 -15.89 7.85 0.61
N ALA A 99 -15.39 8.68 -0.31
CA ALA A 99 -15.68 10.11 -0.37
C ALA A 99 -16.85 10.37 -1.35
N GLY A 100 -17.80 11.24 -0.98
CA GLY A 100 -18.99 11.54 -1.78
C GLY A 100 -20.29 11.37 -0.98
N GLY A 101 -21.40 11.04 -1.66
CA GLY A 101 -22.77 11.10 -1.08
C GLY A 101 -23.06 10.23 0.17
N THR A 102 -22.12 9.43 0.66
CA THR A 102 -22.27 8.61 1.88
C THR A 102 -21.18 8.82 2.92
N ASP A 103 -20.18 9.69 2.69
CA ASP A 103 -19.04 9.98 3.57
C ASP A 103 -18.68 8.83 4.53
N ALA A 104 -18.24 7.70 3.97
CA ALA A 104 -18.02 6.50 4.76
C ALA A 104 -16.68 6.58 5.49
N ALA A 105 -16.67 6.22 6.78
CA ALA A 105 -15.44 6.04 7.52
C ALA A 105 -14.60 4.91 6.89
N PHE A 106 -13.29 5.14 6.75
CA PHE A 106 -12.37 4.12 6.21
C PHE A 106 -10.97 4.28 6.79
N SER A 107 -10.14 3.27 6.56
CA SER A 107 -8.72 3.30 6.87
C SER A 107 -7.94 2.75 5.70
N VAL A 108 -6.82 3.39 5.37
CA VAL A 108 -5.92 2.97 4.29
C VAL A 108 -4.50 2.98 4.81
N GLY A 109 -3.73 1.94 4.48
CA GLY A 109 -2.36 1.83 4.93
C GLY A 109 -1.52 0.92 4.06
N ALA A 110 -0.21 1.09 4.15
CA ALA A 110 0.78 0.35 3.39
C ALA A 110 2.09 0.21 4.18
N TRP A 111 2.83 -0.84 3.88
CA TRP A 111 4.25 -0.89 4.20
C TRP A 111 5.00 -0.11 3.13
N VAL A 112 5.80 0.86 3.53
CA VAL A 112 6.59 1.70 2.63
C VAL A 112 8.05 1.76 3.08
N ASN A 113 8.95 1.85 2.11
CA ASN A 113 10.35 2.15 2.34
C ASN A 113 10.77 3.18 1.30
N ARG A 114 10.97 4.41 1.74
CA ARG A 114 11.30 5.54 0.87
C ARG A 114 12.81 5.75 0.84
N ASP A 115 13.39 5.74 -0.34
CA ASP A 115 14.83 5.93 -0.57
C ASP A 115 15.22 7.40 -0.71
N VAL A 116 14.35 8.23 -1.30
CA VAL A 116 14.59 9.66 -1.60
C VAL A 116 13.43 10.56 -1.17
N ALA A 117 13.73 11.67 -0.48
CA ALA A 117 12.77 12.74 -0.15
C ALA A 117 12.75 13.87 -1.20
N GLY A 118 11.84 14.83 -1.06
CA GLY A 118 11.82 16.06 -1.88
C GLY A 118 10.99 15.98 -3.15
N ALA A 119 10.13 14.97 -3.28
CA ALA A 119 9.10 14.88 -4.32
C ALA A 119 7.79 14.41 -3.69
N GLU A 120 6.66 14.70 -4.32
CA GLU A 120 5.41 14.04 -3.94
C GLU A 120 5.33 12.66 -4.58
N GLN A 121 4.83 11.66 -3.85
CA GLN A 121 4.68 10.30 -4.35
C GLN A 121 3.37 9.71 -3.84
N ALA A 122 2.51 9.26 -4.76
CA ALA A 122 1.31 8.51 -4.42
C ALA A 122 1.70 7.12 -3.89
N ILE A 123 1.09 6.70 -2.78
CA ILE A 123 1.20 5.35 -2.24
C ILE A 123 0.02 4.52 -2.74
N LEU A 124 -1.20 5.04 -2.54
CA LEU A 124 -2.43 4.42 -2.99
C LEU A 124 -3.49 5.51 -3.23
N SER A 125 -4.31 5.35 -4.26
CA SER A 125 -5.32 6.34 -4.62
C SER A 125 -6.49 5.71 -5.35
N LYS A 126 -7.65 6.34 -5.27
CA LYS A 126 -8.75 6.17 -6.22
C LYS A 126 -8.89 7.42 -7.07
N TYR A 127 -7.84 7.70 -7.82
CA TYR A 127 -7.80 8.75 -8.84
C TYR A 127 -7.76 8.05 -10.20
N ASP A 128 -8.44 8.59 -11.20
CA ASP A 128 -8.20 8.15 -12.56
C ASP A 128 -6.82 8.62 -13.04
N VAL A 129 -6.25 7.91 -14.02
CA VAL A 129 -4.92 8.23 -14.56
C VAL A 129 -4.89 9.64 -15.19
N ALA A 130 -6.03 10.15 -15.66
CA ALA A 130 -6.14 11.48 -16.27
C ALA A 130 -6.38 12.61 -15.25
N GLY A 131 -6.57 12.30 -13.96
CA GLY A 131 -6.87 13.27 -12.91
C GLY A 131 -8.22 13.99 -13.06
N SER A 132 -9.14 13.42 -13.82
CA SER A 132 -10.49 13.95 -14.08
C SER A 132 -11.55 13.38 -13.13
N ALA A 133 -11.22 12.34 -12.36
CA ALA A 133 -12.08 11.78 -11.33
C ALA A 133 -11.24 11.40 -10.10
N ARG A 134 -11.38 12.17 -9.03
CA ARG A 134 -10.61 12.08 -7.79
C ARG A 134 -11.55 11.85 -6.61
N GLU A 135 -11.21 10.89 -5.75
CA GLU A 135 -11.94 10.69 -4.49
C GLU A 135 -11.03 10.77 -3.28
N TRP A 136 -9.95 9.97 -3.25
CA TRP A 136 -8.98 10.00 -2.18
C TRP A 136 -7.58 9.58 -2.63
N LEU A 137 -6.57 10.09 -1.94
CA LEU A 137 -5.15 9.85 -2.21
C LEU A 137 -4.37 9.77 -0.90
N LEU A 138 -3.74 8.62 -0.65
CA LEU A 138 -2.68 8.47 0.35
C LEU A 138 -1.33 8.71 -0.32
N LYS A 139 -0.61 9.74 0.12
CA LYS A 139 0.66 10.16 -0.51
C LYS A 139 1.73 10.50 0.51
N LEU A 140 2.94 10.64 -0.01
CA LEU A 140 4.08 11.26 0.63
C LEU A 140 4.26 12.68 0.09
N ASP A 141 4.38 13.67 0.98
CA ASP A 141 4.68 15.05 0.60
C ASP A 141 6.18 15.26 0.32
N ILE A 142 6.51 16.48 -0.14
CA ILE A 142 7.90 16.91 -0.35
C ILE A 142 8.75 16.91 0.94
N SER A 143 8.11 17.05 2.11
CA SER A 143 8.72 17.03 3.44
C SER A 143 8.89 15.62 4.02
N ASN A 144 8.56 14.59 3.23
CA ASN A 144 8.58 13.20 3.64
C ASN A 144 7.58 12.82 4.74
N LYS A 145 6.44 13.48 4.78
CA LYS A 145 5.30 13.21 5.67
C LYS A 145 4.21 12.47 4.90
N ILE A 146 3.41 11.73 5.65
CA ILE A 146 2.24 11.04 5.10
C ILE A 146 1.08 12.02 5.06
N GLU A 147 0.36 12.02 3.95
CA GLU A 147 -0.83 12.85 3.76
C GLU A 147 -1.97 11.99 3.23
N LEU A 148 -3.15 12.15 3.84
CA LEU A 148 -4.41 11.67 3.27
C LEU A 148 -5.15 12.88 2.73
N GLU A 149 -5.42 12.84 1.43
CA GLU A 149 -6.21 13.82 0.69
C GLU A 149 -7.57 13.19 0.33
N LEU A 150 -8.64 13.96 0.55
CA LEU A 150 -10.00 13.67 0.10
C LEU A 150 -10.39 14.77 -0.90
N TYR A 151 -11.04 14.38 -1.98
CA TYR A 151 -11.46 15.29 -3.04
C TYR A 151 -12.98 15.28 -3.21
N ASP A 152 -13.56 16.48 -3.28
CA ASP A 152 -14.96 16.68 -3.63
C ASP A 152 -15.06 17.18 -5.08
N GLU A 153 -15.37 16.27 -6.00
CA GLU A 153 -15.56 16.60 -7.42
C GLU A 153 -16.77 17.52 -7.68
N SER A 154 -17.72 17.63 -6.75
CA SER A 154 -18.88 18.51 -6.93
C SER A 154 -18.55 19.98 -6.65
N LEU A 155 -17.58 20.23 -5.77
CA LEU A 155 -17.10 21.56 -5.40
C LEU A 155 -15.74 21.91 -6.02
N ASP A 156 -15.06 20.93 -6.61
CA ASP A 156 -13.67 21.01 -7.08
C ASP A 156 -12.72 21.46 -5.95
N ASP A 157 -12.89 20.86 -4.77
CA ASP A 157 -12.16 21.24 -3.55
C ASP A 157 -11.59 20.01 -2.82
N THR A 158 -10.64 20.23 -1.92
CA THR A 158 -9.92 19.16 -1.22
C THR A 158 -9.77 19.41 0.27
N VAL A 159 -9.82 18.32 1.03
CA VAL A 159 -9.48 18.28 2.45
C VAL A 159 -8.28 17.37 2.63
N LEU A 160 -7.25 17.86 3.34
CA LEU A 160 -6.02 17.11 3.58
C LEU A 160 -5.69 17.01 5.07
N SER A 161 -5.07 15.90 5.44
CA SER A 161 -4.52 15.66 6.77
C SER A 161 -3.09 15.13 6.65
N THR A 162 -2.13 15.91 7.15
CA THR A 162 -0.69 15.61 7.07
C THR A 162 -0.15 15.16 8.42
N SER A 163 0.69 14.12 8.42
CA SER A 163 1.37 13.64 9.63
C SER A 163 2.32 14.71 10.21
N THR A 164 2.48 14.69 11.52
CA THR A 164 3.44 15.59 12.20
C THR A 164 4.88 15.11 12.08
N THR A 165 5.07 13.81 11.82
CA THR A 165 6.36 13.13 11.77
C THR A 165 6.69 12.73 10.33
N SER A 166 7.92 13.01 9.90
CA SER A 166 8.47 12.55 8.63
C SER A 166 8.93 11.09 8.73
N LEU A 167 8.84 10.34 7.62
CA LEU A 167 9.42 9.02 7.53
C LEU A 167 10.95 9.06 7.61
N THR A 168 11.51 7.96 8.08
CA THR A 168 12.95 7.69 8.06
C THR A 168 13.29 7.06 6.72
N LEU A 169 14.20 7.67 5.97
CA LEU A 169 14.63 7.14 4.69
C LEU A 169 15.28 5.75 4.84
N ASN A 170 15.15 4.92 3.81
CA ASN A 170 15.71 3.57 3.71
C ASN A 170 15.29 2.61 4.83
N THR A 171 14.12 2.85 5.44
CA THR A 171 13.58 2.05 6.55
C THR A 171 12.15 1.62 6.23
N TRP A 172 11.84 0.34 6.41
CA TRP A 172 10.48 -0.16 6.31
C TRP A 172 9.62 0.38 7.45
N GLN A 173 8.53 1.06 7.11
CA GLN A 173 7.58 1.62 8.06
C GLN A 173 6.15 1.30 7.60
N PHE A 174 5.29 0.94 8.55
CA PHE A 174 3.86 0.82 8.29
C PHE A 174 3.21 2.19 8.49
N VAL A 175 2.56 2.67 7.44
CA VAL A 175 1.85 3.95 7.44
C VAL A 175 0.36 3.69 7.29
N VAL A 176 -0.45 4.45 8.02
CA VAL A 176 -1.90 4.33 8.00
C VAL A 176 -2.51 5.70 8.20
N ALA A 177 -3.58 5.96 7.46
CA ALA A 177 -4.47 7.10 7.65
C ALA A 177 -5.90 6.59 7.86
N THR A 178 -6.65 7.31 8.70
CA THR A 178 -8.02 6.96 9.06
C THR A 178 -8.92 8.17 8.85
N TYR A 179 -10.02 7.99 8.14
CA TYR A 179 -11.07 9.00 7.99
C TYR A 179 -12.29 8.56 8.78
N GLY A 180 -12.86 9.45 9.59
CA GLY A 180 -13.96 9.17 10.50
C GLY A 180 -15.35 9.23 9.87
N GLY A 181 -15.48 9.71 8.62
CA GLY A 181 -16.75 9.76 7.91
C GLY A 181 -17.66 10.93 8.33
N GLU A 182 -17.14 11.94 9.03
CA GLU A 182 -17.96 13.04 9.53
C GLU A 182 -18.38 14.05 8.45
N GLY A 183 -18.01 13.84 7.18
CA GLY A 183 -18.24 14.82 6.13
C GLY A 183 -17.42 16.08 6.44
N GLY A 184 -16.11 16.01 6.21
CA GLY A 184 -15.27 17.19 6.28
C GLY A 184 -15.72 18.14 5.17
N ASN A 185 -16.55 19.13 5.50
CA ASN A 185 -16.84 20.22 4.58
C ASN A 185 -15.50 20.92 4.29
N PRO A 186 -15.01 20.94 3.04
CA PRO A 186 -13.90 21.81 2.70
C PRO A 186 -14.24 23.28 3.01
#